data_AF-A0AAQ0MIK5-F1
#
_entry.id   AF-A0AAQ0MIK5-F1
#
_cell.length_a   1.000
_cell.length_b   1.000
_cell.length_c   1.000
_cell.angle_alpha   90.00
_cell.angle_beta   90.00
_cell.angle_gamma   90.00
#
_symmetry.space_group_name_H-M   'P 1'
#
loop_
_entity.id
_entity.type
_entity.pdbx_description
1 polymer ?
#
loop_
_entity_poly.entity_id
_entity_poly.type
_entity_poly.pdbx_seq_one_letter_code
_entity_poly.pdbx_strand_id
1 'polypeptide(L)' 'MTFYDFVIGFIEDDTPLGQLAHNIIGDKNFPKNETSFIALNSYFYSNYFDHEVLASAKRALSLYRNNIELAN' A
#
# COMPACT_ATOMS: atom_id res chain seq x y z
N MET A 1 -1.14 -2.35 13.20
CA MET A 1 -1.28 -2.88 11.82
C MET A 1 -0.35 -2.06 10.95
N THR A 2 0.49 -2.69 10.13
CA THR A 2 1.34 -1.97 9.16
C THR A 2 0.57 -1.71 7.87
N PHE A 3 1.14 -0.89 6.97
CA PHE A 3 0.53 -0.71 5.66
C PHE A 3 0.49 -2.03 4.86
N TYR A 4 1.51 -2.87 5.04
CA TYR A 4 1.55 -4.18 4.41
C TYR A 4 0.41 -5.07 4.90
N ASP A 5 0.19 -5.18 6.21
CA ASP A 5 -0.91 -5.96 6.79
C ASP A 5 -2.28 -5.47 6.28
N PHE A 6 -2.43 -4.15 6.13
CA PHE A 6 -3.64 -3.54 5.60
C PHE A 6 -3.88 -3.92 4.13
N VAL A 7 -2.86 -3.79 3.28
CA VAL A 7 -3.04 -3.94 1.83
C VAL A 7 -3.19 -5.40 1.40
N ILE A 8 -2.54 -6.36 2.08
CA ILE A 8 -2.67 -7.78 1.76
C ILE A 8 -4.07 -8.33 2.06
N GLY A 9 -4.88 -7.64 2.87
CA GLY A 9 -6.27 -7.98 3.11
C GLY A 9 -7.14 -7.94 1.85
N PHE A 10 -6.68 -7.26 0.79
CA PHE A 10 -7.38 -7.14 -0.50
C PHE A 10 -6.85 -8.12 -1.56
N ILE A 11 -5.99 -9.09 -1.21
CA ILE A 11 -5.29 -9.91 -2.21
C ILE A 11 -6.22 -10.76 -3.10
N GLU A 12 -7.39 -11.14 -2.60
CA GLU A 12 -8.40 -11.91 -3.34
C GLU A 12 -9.39 -11.01 -4.11
N ASP A 13 -9.26 -9.68 -4.01
CA ASP A 13 -10.18 -8.74 -4.63
C ASP A 13 -9.79 -8.49 -6.09
N ASP A 14 -10.74 -8.64 -7.01
CA ASP A 14 -10.60 -8.20 -8.41
C ASP A 14 -10.81 -6.67 -8.53
N THR A 15 -9.91 -5.92 -7.89
CA THR A 15 -9.93 -4.45 -7.84
C THR A 15 -8.50 -3.89 -7.94
N PRO A 16 -8.33 -2.57 -8.19
CA PRO A 16 -7.00 -1.96 -8.18
C PRO A 16 -6.24 -2.12 -6.85
N LEU A 17 -6.95 -2.27 -5.73
CA LEU A 17 -6.34 -2.54 -4.42
C LEU A 17 -5.80 -3.98 -4.34
N GLY A 18 -6.51 -4.96 -4.91
CA GLY A 18 -6.01 -6.33 -5.00
C GLY A 18 -4.84 -6.48 -5.95
N GLN A 19 -4.87 -5.79 -7.10
CA GLN A 19 -3.71 -5.73 -7.99
C GLN A 19 -2.49 -5.09 -7.32
N LEU A 20 -2.70 -4.02 -6.53
CA LEU A 20 -1.65 -3.42 -5.71
C LEU A 20 -1.10 -4.42 -4.68
N ALA A 21 -1.97 -5.19 -4.02
CA ALA A 21 -1.56 -6.22 -3.06
C ALA A 21 -0.68 -7.29 -3.74
N HIS A 22 -1.05 -7.76 -4.93
CA HIS A 22 -0.21 -8.68 -5.71
C HIS A 22 1.17 -8.10 -6.03
N ASN A 23 1.22 -6.84 -6.47
CA ASN A 23 2.48 -6.17 -6.78
C ASN A 23 3.39 -6.08 -5.54
N ILE A 24 2.81 -5.72 -4.39
CA ILE A 24 3.53 -5.60 -3.12
C ILE A 24 4.00 -6.97 -2.60
N ILE A 25 3.22 -8.05 -2.78
CA ILE A 25 3.64 -9.41 -2.41
C ILE A 25 4.82 -9.87 -3.29
N GLY A 26 4.82 -9.51 -4.57
CA GLY A 26 5.92 -9.80 -5.50
C GLY A 26 7.19 -8.99 -5.21
N ASP A 27 7.06 -7.82 -4.59
CA ASP A 27 8.19 -6.96 -4.23
C ASP A 27 8.90 -7.46 -2.96
N LYS A 28 10.02 -8.14 -3.15
CA LYS A 28 10.84 -8.71 -2.06
C LYS A 28 11.44 -7.65 -1.13
N ASN A 29 11.56 -6.41 -1.58
CA ASN A 29 12.18 -5.32 -0.84
C ASN A 29 11.14 -4.42 -0.15
N PHE A 30 9.85 -4.69 -0.34
CA PHE A 30 8.80 -3.88 0.23
C PHE A 30 8.94 -3.79 1.76
N PRO A 31 8.90 -2.58 2.36
CA PRO A 31 9.14 -2.40 3.79
C PRO A 31 7.90 -2.84 4.61
N LYS A 32 7.77 -4.14 4.86
CA LYS A 32 6.59 -4.76 5.49
C LYS A 32 6.24 -4.22 6.88
N ASN A 33 7.25 -3.73 7.60
CA ASN A 33 7.09 -3.22 8.96
C ASN A 33 6.84 -1.69 9.02
N GLU A 34 6.82 -1.01 7.87
CA GLU A 34 6.70 0.45 7.83
C GLU A 34 5.24 0.91 8.03
N THR A 35 5.10 1.99 8.79
CA THR A 35 3.82 2.62 9.13
C THR A 35 3.76 4.09 8.75
N SER A 36 4.91 4.73 8.48
CA SER A 36 5.03 6.13 8.12
C SER A 36 4.51 6.39 6.70
N PHE A 37 3.50 7.25 6.60
CA PHE A 37 2.96 7.69 5.31
C PHE A 37 4.05 8.27 4.40
N ILE A 38 4.95 9.09 4.94
CA ILE A 38 5.99 9.76 4.16
C ILE A 38 6.99 8.73 3.61
N ALA A 39 7.42 7.78 4.44
CA ALA A 39 8.38 6.75 4.04
C ALA A 39 7.77 5.83 2.96
N LEU A 40 6.53 5.37 3.15
CA LEU A 40 5.82 4.54 2.18
C LEU A 40 5.59 5.27 0.87
N ASN A 41 5.13 6.52 0.92
CA ASN A 41 4.91 7.32 -0.27
C ASN A 41 6.21 7.50 -1.05
N SER A 42 7.32 7.80 -0.37
CA SER A 42 8.64 7.87 -1.00
C SER A 42 9.05 6.54 -1.63
N TYR A 43 8.82 5.41 -0.94
CA TYR A 43 9.14 4.08 -1.47
C TYR A 43 8.39 3.78 -2.77
N PHE A 44 7.08 4.08 -2.82
CA PHE A 44 6.29 3.88 -4.03
C PHE A 44 6.83 4.69 -5.21
N TYR A 45 7.09 5.99 -5.03
CA TYR A 45 7.61 6.84 -6.11
C TYR A 45 9.03 6.49 -6.56
N SER A 46 9.83 5.82 -5.72
CA SER A 46 11.18 5.39 -6.08
C SER A 46 11.25 4.02 -6.74
N ASN A 47 10.29 3.13 -6.49
CA ASN A 47 10.37 1.72 -6.91
C ASN A 47 9.26 1.30 -7.89
N TYR A 48 8.18 2.08 -8.00
CA TYR A 48 7.06 1.80 -8.91
C TYR A 48 6.94 2.92 -9.94
N PHE A 49 6.90 2.53 -11.21
CA PHE A 49 6.83 3.48 -12.33
C PHE A 49 5.49 3.45 -13.07
N ASP A 50 4.67 2.45 -12.79
CA ASP A 50 3.34 2.32 -13.35
C ASP A 50 2.38 3.32 -12.70
N HIS A 51 1.74 4.16 -13.53
CA HIS A 51 0.85 5.21 -13.06
C HIS A 51 -0.41 4.69 -12.37
N GLU A 52 -0.95 3.54 -12.79
CA GLU A 52 -2.12 2.93 -12.17
C GLU A 52 -1.77 2.34 -10.80
N VAL A 53 -0.58 1.74 -10.69
CA VAL A 53 -0.07 1.23 -9.40
C VAL A 53 0.17 2.38 -8.43
N LEU A 54 0.77 3.49 -8.89
CA LEU A 54 0.98 4.68 -8.06
C LEU A 54 -0.34 5.33 -7.63
N ALA A 55 -1.34 5.40 -8.51
CA ALA A 55 -2.66 5.91 -8.17
C ALA A 55 -3.35 5.02 -7.11
N SER A 56 -3.25 3.70 -7.28
CA SER A 56 -3.76 2.71 -6.32
C SER A 56 -3.05 2.81 -4.97
N ALA A 57 -1.72 2.94 -4.97
CA ALA A 57 -0.92 3.12 -3.76
C ALA A 57 -1.29 4.40 -3.01
N LYS A 58 -1.46 5.53 -3.72
CA LYS A 58 -1.89 6.79 -3.11
C LYS A 58 -3.28 6.66 -2.47
N ARG A 59 -4.22 5.98 -3.14
CA ARG A 59 -5.55 5.70 -2.59
C ARG A 59 -5.47 4.81 -1.35
N ALA A 60 -4.70 3.73 -1.42
CA ALA A 60 -4.49 2.81 -0.30
C ALA A 60 -3.87 3.52 0.91
N LEU A 61 -2.87 4.37 0.71
CA LEU A 61 -2.22 5.13 1.78
C LEU A 61 -3.19 6.10 2.47
N SER A 62 -4.08 6.74 1.70
CA SER A 62 -5.13 7.58 2.26
C SER A 62 -6.13 6.78 3.10
N LEU A 63 -6.55 5.60 2.63
CA LEU A 63 -7.48 4.73 3.35
C LEU A 63 -6.85 4.19 4.64
N TYR A 64 -5.60 3.74 4.57
CA TYR A 64 -4.83 3.26 5.71
C TYR A 64 -4.70 4.32 6.80
N ARG A 65 -4.36 5.56 6.42
CA ARG A 65 -4.27 6.69 7.35
C ARG A 65 -5.61 6.95 8.05
N ASN A 66 -6.72 6.99 7.30
CA ASN A 66 -8.04 7.22 7.87
C ASN A 66 -8.47 6.10 8.83
N ASN A 67 -8.13 4.84 8.52
CA ASN A 67 -8.41 3.71 9.40
C ASN A 67 -7.65 3.80 10.73
N ILE A 68 -6.42 4.32 10.73
CA ILE A 68 -5.65 4.53 11.96
C ILE A 68 -6.22 5.69 12.78
N GLU A 69 -6.62 6.79 12.13
CA GLU A 69 -7.21 7.95 12.80
C GLU A 69 -8.57 7.63 13.45
N LEU A 70 -9.33 6.66 12.94
CA LEU A 70 -10.58 6.18 13.53
C LEU A 70 -10.41 5.16 14.66
N ALA A 71 -9.23 4.54 14.77
CA ALA A 71 -8.91 3.51 15.77
C ALA A 71 -8.26 4.08 17.05
N ASN A 72 -7.96 5.39 17.06
CA ASN A 72 -7.39 6.14 18.19
C ASN A 72 -8.44 7.08 18.78
#